data_AF-A0A2U3KYK6-F1
#
_entry.id   AF-A0A2U3KYK6-F1
#
_cell.length_a   1.000
_cell.length_b   1.000
_cell.length_c   1.000
_cell.angle_alpha   90.00
_cell.angle_beta   90.00
_cell.angle_gamma   90.00
#
_symmetry.space_group_name_H-M   'P 1'
#
loop_
_entity.id
_entity.type
_entity.pdbx_description
1 polymer ?
#
loop_
_entity_poly.entity_id
_entity_poly.type
_entity_poly.pdbx_seq_one_letter_code
_entity_poly.pdbx_strand_id
1 'polypeptide(L)'
;MTGTHGNDDNEEVRMELKYCEHCGGLWLRECGAGVVYCGNCQPKVADLPVAKKKRRPTLPIGRRTLVEDYEAESSERSEMDLEAVGGVA
;
A
#
# COMPACT_ATOMS: atom_id res chain seq x y z
N MET A 1 10.15 -46.23 -5.84
CA MET A 1 9.85 -45.98 -7.27
C MET A 1 9.73 -44.48 -7.46
N THR A 2 10.83 -43.78 -7.67
CA THR A 2 10.83 -42.32 -7.88
C THR A 2 10.52 -42.06 -9.34
N GLY A 3 9.32 -41.56 -9.62
CA GLY A 3 8.92 -41.16 -10.97
C GLY A 3 9.80 -40.02 -11.46
N THR A 4 10.60 -40.27 -12.48
CA THR A 4 11.31 -39.24 -13.23
C THR A 4 10.29 -38.53 -14.12
N HIS A 5 9.84 -37.35 -13.71
CA HIS A 5 9.04 -36.50 -14.58
C HIS A 5 9.95 -35.96 -15.69
N GLY A 6 9.65 -36.38 -16.92
CA GLY A 6 10.32 -35.91 -18.13
C GLY A 6 10.16 -34.40 -18.27
N ASN A 7 11.26 -33.77 -18.69
CA ASN A 7 11.33 -32.37 -19.05
C ASN A 7 10.45 -32.14 -20.30
N ASP A 8 9.20 -31.78 -20.07
CA ASP A 8 8.32 -31.16 -21.06
C ASP A 8 8.58 -29.66 -20.97
N ASP A 9 8.81 -28.97 -22.09
CA ASP A 9 9.01 -27.53 -22.16
C ASP A 9 7.73 -26.79 -21.71
N ASN A 10 7.45 -26.86 -20.41
CA ASN A 10 6.30 -26.29 -19.77
C ASN A 10 6.66 -24.85 -19.42
N GLU A 11 6.24 -23.92 -20.27
CA GLU A 11 6.38 -22.49 -19.97
C GLU A 11 5.58 -22.16 -18.71
N GLU A 12 6.27 -22.15 -17.56
CA GLU A 12 5.67 -21.90 -16.26
C GLU A 12 5.14 -20.46 -16.20
N VAL A 13 3.83 -20.29 -16.39
CA VAL A 13 3.17 -18.98 -16.25
C VAL A 13 3.08 -18.60 -14.77
N ARG A 14 3.76 -17.52 -14.40
CA ARG A 14 3.72 -16.98 -13.05
C ARG A 14 2.38 -16.27 -12.80
N MET A 15 1.66 -16.75 -11.79
CA MET A 15 0.38 -16.21 -11.35
C MET A 15 0.55 -15.53 -9.99
N GLU A 16 -0.22 -14.47 -9.75
CA GLU A 16 -0.32 -13.80 -8.46
C GLU A 16 -1.77 -13.70 -7.99
N LEU A 17 -1.96 -13.81 -6.68
CA LEU A 17 -3.25 -13.65 -6.01
C LEU A 17 -3.42 -12.19 -5.59
N LYS A 18 -4.54 -11.57 -5.97
CA LYS A 18 -4.84 -10.16 -5.66
C LYS A 18 -6.22 -10.00 -5.01
N TYR A 19 -6.40 -8.85 -4.36
CA TYR A 19 -7.67 -8.41 -3.82
C TYR A 19 -8.34 -7.45 -4.81
N CYS A 20 -9.66 -7.56 -4.99
CA CYS A 20 -10.46 -6.61 -5.76
C CYS A 20 -10.86 -5.41 -4.91
N GLU A 21 -10.46 -4.18 -5.28
CA GLU A 21 -10.80 -2.97 -4.51
C GLU A 21 -12.29 -2.60 -4.47
N HIS A 22 -13.12 -3.22 -5.32
CA HIS A 22 -14.56 -2.96 -5.36
C HIS A 22 -15.39 -3.93 -4.50
N CYS A 23 -15.16 -5.24 -4.63
CA CYS A 23 -15.96 -6.26 -3.93
C CYS A 23 -15.18 -7.02 -2.85
N GLY A 24 -13.87 -6.80 -2.77
CA GLY A 24 -12.97 -7.49 -1.86
C GLY A 24 -12.72 -8.97 -2.09
N GLY A 25 -13.20 -9.51 -3.21
CA GLY A 25 -12.90 -10.89 -3.61
C GLY A 25 -11.42 -11.09 -3.94
N LEU A 26 -10.92 -12.30 -3.66
CA LEU A 26 -9.60 -12.74 -4.12
C LEU A 26 -9.69 -13.37 -5.51
N TRP A 27 -8.69 -13.13 -6.34
CA TRP A 27 -8.60 -13.66 -7.69
C TRP A 27 -7.16 -13.89 -8.13
N LEU A 28 -6.97 -14.80 -9.10
CA LEU A 28 -5.68 -15.06 -9.72
C LEU A 28 -5.55 -14.23 -11.00
N ARG A 29 -4.36 -13.68 -11.22
CA ARG A 29 -3.98 -12.99 -12.46
C ARG A 29 -2.54 -13.28 -12.80
N GLU A 30 -2.16 -13.08 -14.06
CA GLU A 30 -0.76 -13.14 -14.47
C GLU A 30 0.06 -12.07 -13.73
N CYS A 31 1.28 -12.44 -13.32
CA CYS A 31 2.18 -11.49 -12.68
C CYS A 31 2.43 -10.27 -13.57
N GLY A 32 2.31 -9.07 -13.00
CA GLY A 32 2.51 -7.81 -13.72
C GLY A 32 1.28 -7.27 -14.45
N ALA A 33 0.14 -7.97 -14.43
CA ALA A 33 -1.11 -7.40 -14.93
C ALA A 33 -1.49 -6.12 -14.14
N GLY A 34 -1.74 -5.01 -14.83
CA GLY A 34 -2.07 -3.72 -14.20
C GLY A 34 -3.49 -3.60 -13.62
N VAL A 35 -4.28 -4.68 -13.65
CA VAL A 35 -5.73 -4.64 -13.38
C VAL A 35 -6.06 -4.90 -11.91
N VAL A 36 -6.66 -3.95 -11.21
CA VAL A 36 -6.97 -4.06 -9.76
C VAL A 36 -8.39 -4.54 -9.42
N TYR A 37 -9.27 -4.69 -10.42
CA TYR A 37 -10.69 -5.01 -10.21
C TYR A 37 -11.08 -6.34 -10.81
N CYS A 38 -11.81 -7.17 -10.06
CA CYS A 38 -12.17 -8.51 -10.54
C CYS A 38 -12.87 -8.52 -11.91
N GLY A 39 -12.84 -9.62 -12.67
CA GLY A 39 -13.50 -9.68 -13.99
C GLY A 39 -14.98 -9.27 -13.96
N ASN A 40 -15.66 -9.53 -12.84
CA ASN A 40 -17.06 -9.13 -12.62
C ASN A 40 -17.21 -7.64 -12.23
N CYS A 41 -16.17 -7.03 -11.68
CA CYS A 41 -16.16 -5.65 -11.22
C CYS A 41 -15.58 -4.68 -12.27
N GLN A 42 -14.70 -5.15 -13.15
CA GLN A 42 -14.17 -4.40 -14.29
C GLN A 42 -15.22 -3.64 -15.11
N PRO A 43 -16.33 -4.25 -15.56
CA PRO A 43 -17.34 -3.51 -16.33
C PRO A 43 -17.99 -2.40 -15.49
N LYS A 44 -18.28 -2.67 -14.21
CA LYS A 44 -18.95 -1.71 -13.30
C LYS A 44 -18.13 -0.45 -13.06
N VAL A 45 -16.80 -0.59 -13.00
CA VAL A 45 -15.90 0.55 -12.83
C VAL A 45 -15.54 1.24 -14.14
N ALA A 46 -15.58 0.52 -15.27
CA ALA A 46 -15.32 1.09 -16.60
C ALA A 46 -16.42 2.08 -17.03
N ASP A 47 -17.66 1.87 -16.58
CA ASP A 47 -18.78 2.79 -16.82
C ASP A 47 -18.71 4.10 -16.01
N LEU A 48 -17.80 4.20 -15.02
CA LEU A 48 -17.63 5.44 -14.28
C LEU A 48 -17.00 6.50 -15.20
N PRO A 49 -17.51 7.75 -15.16
CA PRO A 49 -16.97 8.80 -16.00
C PRO A 49 -15.49 9.01 -15.65
N VAL A 50 -14.60 8.67 -16.58
CA VAL A 50 -13.16 8.91 -16.43
C VAL A 50 -12.98 10.38 -16.11
N ALA A 51 -12.44 10.67 -14.93
CA ALA A 51 -12.15 12.02 -14.52
C ALA A 51 -11.19 12.64 -15.54
N LYS A 52 -11.74 13.41 -16.49
CA LYS A 52 -10.93 14.24 -17.40
C LYS A 52 -10.02 15.06 -16.50
N LYS A 53 -8.71 15.04 -16.72
CA LYS A 53 -7.73 15.85 -15.97
C LYS A 53 -8.19 17.31 -15.99
N LYS A 54 -8.94 17.74 -14.97
CA LYS A 54 -9.29 19.14 -14.78
C LYS A 54 -7.98 19.83 -14.44
N ARG A 55 -7.61 20.86 -15.21
CA ARG A 55 -6.45 21.70 -14.88
C ARG A 55 -6.62 22.12 -13.41
N ARG A 56 -5.62 21.83 -12.57
CA ARG A 56 -5.66 22.22 -11.16
C ARG A 56 -5.87 23.73 -11.11
N PRO A 57 -6.97 24.25 -10.53
CA PRO A 57 -7.07 25.68 -10.31
C PRO A 57 -5.91 26.07 -9.39
N THR A 58 -5.09 27.03 -9.83
CA THR A 58 -4.06 27.61 -8.97
C THR A 58 -4.78 28.43 -7.91
N LEU A 59 -4.97 27.84 -6.74
CA LEU A 59 -5.46 28.56 -5.57
C LEU A 59 -4.35 29.51 -5.12
N PRO A 60 -4.63 30.81 -4.87
CA PRO A 60 -3.67 31.72 -4.26
C PRO A 60 -3.51 31.37 -2.78
N ILE A 61 -2.88 30.22 -2.49
CA ILE A 61 -2.50 29.83 -1.14
C ILE A 61 -1.29 30.69 -0.76
N GLY A 62 -1.56 31.80 -0.07
CA GLY A 62 -0.54 32.54 0.65
C GLY A 62 0.13 31.61 1.67
N ARG A 63 1.46 31.60 1.69
CA ARG A 63 2.28 30.77 2.58
C ARG A 63 2.20 31.27 4.03
N ARG A 64 1.04 31.14 4.68
CA ARG A 64 0.91 31.37 6.12
C ARG A 64 0.51 30.06 6.77
N THR A 65 1.52 29.32 7.21
CA THR A 65 1.34 28.17 8.08
C THR A 65 1.33 28.67 9.53
N LEU A 66 0.23 28.45 10.25
CA LEU A 66 0.00 28.74 11.68
C LEU A 66 0.91 27.92 12.63
N VAL A 67 2.16 27.68 12.26
CA VAL A 67 3.10 26.87 13.06
C VAL A 67 4.02 27.73 13.92
N GLU A 68 3.97 29.07 13.77
CA GLU A 68 4.83 29.98 14.54
C GLU A 68 4.36 30.22 15.99
N ASP A 69 3.18 29.73 16.39
CA ASP A 69 2.59 30.01 17.71
C ASP A 69 2.73 28.87 18.75
N TYR A 70 3.48 27.79 18.49
CA TYR A 70 3.52 26.62 19.41
C TYR A 70 4.92 26.08 19.80
N GLU A 71 5.96 26.91 19.84
CA GLU A 71 7.28 26.53 20.38
C GLU A 71 7.65 27.33 21.65
N ALA A 72 7.11 26.89 22.78
CA ALA A 72 7.58 27.05 24.17
C ALA A 72 6.40 26.49 25.01
N GLU A 73 6.35 25.25 25.45
CA GLU A 73 7.13 24.71 26.57
C GLU A 73 7.08 23.17 26.51
N SER A 74 8.15 22.52 26.08
CA SER A 74 8.33 21.08 26.30
C SER A 74 9.81 20.71 26.21
N SER A 75 10.57 21.03 27.26
CA SER A 75 11.95 20.54 27.37
C SER A 75 12.33 20.07 28.78
N GLU A 76 11.36 19.68 29.62
CA GLU A 76 11.67 19.11 30.93
C GLU A 76 10.78 17.90 31.28
N ARG A 77 10.82 16.84 30.46
CA ARG A 77 10.47 15.50 30.98
C ARG A 77 11.07 14.37 30.14
N SER A 78 12.37 14.13 30.26
CA SER A 78 13.00 12.94 29.67
C SER A 78 14.22 12.46 30.46
N GLU A 79 14.10 12.30 31.79
CA GLU A 79 15.03 11.50 32.58
C GLU A 79 14.20 10.60 33.51
N MET A 80 13.67 9.51 32.96
CA MET A 80 13.19 8.38 33.76
C MET A 80 14.37 7.42 33.92
N ASP A 81 15.02 7.52 35.06
CA ASP A 81 16.13 6.68 35.50
C ASP A 81 15.61 5.26 35.78
N LEU A 82 15.78 4.35 34.83
CA LEU A 82 15.48 2.93 34.97
C LEU A 82 16.75 2.22 35.43
N GLU A 83 17.10 2.37 36.70
CA GLU A 83 18.20 1.63 37.33
C GLU A 83 17.91 0.12 37.30
N ALA A 84 18.66 -0.62 36.49
CA ALA A 84 18.60 -2.07 36.42
C ALA A 84 19.44 -2.69 37.54
N VAL A 85 18.77 -3.23 38.57
CA VAL A 85 19.38 -4.03 39.64
C VAL A 85 19.74 -5.42 39.14
N GLY A 86 20.97 -5.87 39.42
CA GLY A 86 21.24 -7.29 39.69
C GLY A 86 22.46 -7.90 38.98
N GLY A 87 23.65 -7.67 39.54
CA GLY A 87 24.83 -8.52 39.30
C GLY A 87 24.91 -9.62 40.37
N VAL A 88 24.97 -10.88 39.95
CA VAL A 88 25.32 -12.04 40.79
C VAL A 88 26.73 -12.50 40.42
N ALA A 89 27.62 -12.57 41.41
CA ALA A 89 28.90 -13.29 41.34
C ALA A 89 29.24 -13.82 42.74
#